data_AF-A0AAD5SJL0-F1
#
_entry.id   AF-A0AAD5SJL0-F1
#
_cell.length_a   1.000
_cell.length_b   1.000
_cell.length_c   1.000
_cell.angle_alpha   90.00
_cell.angle_beta   90.00
_cell.angle_gamma   90.00
#
_symmetry.space_group_name_H-M   'P 1'
#
loop_
_entity.id
_entity.type
_entity.pdbx_description
1 polymer ?
#
loop_
_entity_poly.entity_id
_entity_poly.type
_entity_poly.pdbx_seq_one_letter_code
_entity_poly.pdbx_strand_id
1 'polypeptide(L)'
;QALLSQPTVNSTILALPGELWSRIFLLLDSAHLSALAETCRHFLSLTRGAYFRACFIWSRYGHNSPLALHYAFTHHMPILSPDVGDLLSGACVAKATGQGDGRSISTLNPVSCYGQRVVAEDGSVAPPAIKIPRFLLQSVVKRQALSIARASPSERVGRNVPAPLYAWFIAEGFKLYGANVSGIPCNSQQRQMEMQIAETIPKSDFTGDDSDAFLDAAFEPNPDTLHNLLFRYLYVPTRQTLQFPQFRDAIYRASECDISFLDAMIANGLHREIVNGYIMRTVVMESEVTAELLAQYLNRGFTITTSIAKVGLRKCDPEVLEAFKAVGVPDMQKLAMEVFHDNLGEEFSFSAGLWQFLQANFRIGEDLIEKALFTHPDQNDTEDAGSEPVFQTRPARQTEPSDAFRHILLTYGTSHHFTQVCFADALCLLGRSRNIGELVFEYVRAGVRFTPKHVQRLAFCRSQSCVTGGEPVSVVVSELLELIREQVAASVDEGKMDGDELRLWWEACRATSKLWNSVRAQKWQGNPRGPAWVVREMDLLAADIVKWGGDEVAASHVDSNKEAI
;
A
#
# COMPACT_ATOMS: atom_id res chain seq x y z
N GLN A 1 39.24 5.33 -60.01
CA GLN A 1 40.13 4.34 -59.35
C GLN A 1 41.20 5.00 -58.47
N ALA A 2 42.06 5.92 -58.95
CA ALA A 2 43.10 6.54 -58.11
C ALA A 2 42.61 7.27 -56.83
N LEU A 3 41.36 7.78 -56.84
CA LEU A 3 40.70 8.36 -55.64
C LEU A 3 40.14 7.30 -54.66
N LEU A 4 40.01 6.04 -55.08
CA LEU A 4 39.48 4.93 -54.26
C LEU A 4 40.59 4.15 -53.53
N SER A 5 41.86 4.45 -53.81
CA SER A 5 43.03 3.79 -53.21
C SER A 5 43.65 4.54 -52.03
N GLN A 6 42.99 5.57 -51.49
CA GLN A 6 43.44 6.26 -50.27
C GLN A 6 42.68 5.76 -49.01
N PRO A 7 43.37 5.40 -47.92
CA PRO A 7 42.80 4.62 -46.81
C PRO A 7 41.90 5.41 -45.84
N THR A 8 41.63 6.70 -46.09
CA THR A 8 40.89 7.59 -45.17
C THR A 8 39.56 8.09 -45.70
N VAL A 9 39.10 7.59 -46.86
CA VAL A 9 37.79 7.95 -47.43
C VAL A 9 36.68 7.13 -46.75
N ASN A 10 36.05 7.72 -45.73
CA ASN A 10 34.87 7.14 -45.07
C ASN A 10 33.78 6.77 -46.11
N SER A 11 33.16 5.61 -45.90
CA SER A 11 32.19 4.96 -46.79
C SER A 11 30.91 5.77 -47.08
N THR A 12 30.68 6.90 -46.41
CA THR A 12 29.52 7.77 -46.63
C THR A 12 29.54 8.57 -47.93
N ILE A 13 30.69 8.75 -48.59
CA ILE A 13 30.75 9.40 -49.93
C ILE A 13 30.21 8.47 -51.03
N LEU A 14 30.17 7.16 -50.79
CA LEU A 14 29.71 6.14 -51.74
C LEU A 14 28.17 5.98 -51.76
N ALA A 15 27.42 6.78 -51.00
CA ALA A 15 25.96 6.65 -50.86
C ALA A 15 25.13 7.27 -52.00
N LEU A 16 25.76 7.98 -52.94
CA LEU A 16 25.10 8.45 -54.16
C LEU A 16 25.10 7.34 -55.24
N PRO A 17 23.95 7.05 -55.89
CA PRO A 17 23.88 6.08 -56.97
C PRO A 17 24.94 6.34 -58.04
N GLY A 18 25.62 5.29 -58.50
CA GLY A 18 26.75 5.40 -59.44
C GLY A 18 26.40 6.21 -60.70
N GLU A 19 25.16 6.11 -61.17
CA GLU A 19 24.64 6.85 -62.33
C GLU A 19 24.68 8.38 -62.16
N LEU A 20 24.46 8.91 -60.95
CA LEU A 20 24.57 10.34 -60.67
C LEU A 20 26.02 10.80 -60.73
N TRP A 21 26.95 10.03 -60.15
CA TRP A 21 28.38 10.30 -60.30
C TRP A 21 28.83 10.23 -61.76
N SER A 22 28.42 9.20 -62.51
CA SER A 22 28.72 9.08 -63.94
C SER A 22 28.23 10.29 -64.74
N ARG A 23 27.02 10.80 -64.47
CA ARG A 23 26.49 12.01 -65.14
C ARG A 23 27.24 13.28 -64.75
N ILE A 24 27.62 13.43 -63.48
CA ILE A 24 28.43 14.57 -63.02
C ILE A 24 29.81 14.55 -63.68
N PHE A 25 30.48 13.38 -63.72
CA PHE A 25 31.80 13.24 -64.35
C PHE A 25 31.78 13.31 -65.89
N LEU A 26 30.66 12.97 -66.54
CA LEU A 26 30.47 13.18 -67.99
C LEU A 26 30.35 14.65 -68.40
N LEU A 27 30.03 15.54 -67.46
CA LEU A 27 29.85 16.99 -67.70
C LEU A 27 31.08 17.82 -67.29
N LEU A 28 32.21 17.17 -66.96
CA LEU A 28 33.40 17.82 -66.43
C LEU A 28 34.65 17.43 -67.21
N ASP A 29 35.19 18.39 -67.96
CA ASP A 29 36.51 18.23 -68.58
C ASP A 29 37.60 17.99 -67.52
N SER A 30 38.73 17.43 -67.94
CA SER A 30 39.85 17.08 -67.05
C SER A 30 40.39 18.28 -66.25
N ALA A 31 40.29 19.50 -66.78
CA ALA A 31 40.64 20.75 -66.09
C ALA A 31 39.69 21.08 -64.91
N HIS A 32 38.45 20.60 -64.93
CA HIS A 32 37.43 20.87 -63.92
C HIS A 32 37.33 19.77 -62.85
N LEU A 33 37.99 18.62 -63.03
CA LEU A 33 38.00 17.53 -62.03
C LEU A 33 38.69 17.93 -60.72
N SER A 34 39.75 18.74 -60.78
CA SER A 34 40.41 19.29 -59.59
C SER A 34 39.47 20.24 -58.84
N ALA A 35 38.83 21.15 -59.57
CA ALA A 35 37.84 22.09 -59.05
C ALA A 35 36.65 21.35 -58.42
N LEU A 36 36.08 20.34 -59.07
CA LEU A 36 35.03 19.50 -58.47
C LEU A 36 35.53 18.82 -57.20
N ALA A 37 36.71 18.19 -57.22
CA ALA A 37 37.24 17.51 -56.04
C ALA A 37 37.50 18.49 -54.87
N GLU A 38 37.87 19.74 -55.15
CA GLU A 38 37.97 20.83 -54.17
C GLU A 38 36.59 21.26 -53.65
N THR A 39 35.63 21.50 -54.55
CA THR A 39 34.25 21.86 -54.24
C THR A 39 33.55 20.77 -53.41
N CYS A 40 33.71 19.49 -53.75
CA CYS A 40 33.20 18.37 -52.97
C CYS A 40 33.88 18.25 -51.60
N ARG A 41 35.20 18.50 -51.49
CA ARG A 41 35.88 18.60 -50.19
C ARG A 41 35.34 19.77 -49.36
N HIS A 42 35.03 20.90 -50.00
CA HIS A 42 34.47 22.08 -49.35
C HIS A 42 33.03 21.83 -48.87
N PHE A 43 32.14 21.28 -49.71
CA PHE A 43 30.78 20.87 -49.32
C PHE A 43 30.77 19.77 -48.25
N LEU A 44 31.71 18.83 -48.29
CA LEU A 44 31.87 17.82 -47.23
C LEU A 44 32.30 18.47 -45.89
N SER A 45 33.15 19.50 -45.94
CA SER A 45 33.50 20.30 -44.77
C SER A 45 32.29 21.05 -44.21
N LEU A 46 31.55 21.77 -45.08
CA LEU A 46 30.34 22.52 -44.70
C LEU A 46 29.27 21.61 -44.09
N THR A 47 28.97 20.45 -44.71
CA THR A 47 27.99 19.47 -44.19
C THR A 47 28.42 18.75 -42.92
N ARG A 48 29.72 18.75 -42.58
CA ARG A 48 30.21 18.32 -41.25
C ARG A 48 30.11 19.43 -40.21
N GLY A 49 30.02 20.70 -40.63
CA GLY A 49 29.81 21.83 -39.74
C GLY A 49 28.53 21.69 -38.90
N ALA A 50 28.63 21.96 -37.60
CA ALA A 50 27.50 21.83 -36.68
C ALA A 50 26.34 22.76 -37.06
N TYR A 51 26.65 23.97 -37.54
CA TYR A 51 25.68 24.94 -38.03
C TYR A 51 24.80 24.38 -39.16
N PHE A 52 25.41 23.85 -40.22
CA PHE A 52 24.67 23.26 -41.34
C PHE A 52 23.84 22.03 -40.92
N ARG A 53 24.34 21.22 -39.98
CA ARG A 53 23.58 20.07 -39.42
C ARG A 53 22.39 20.54 -38.58
N ALA A 54 22.53 21.60 -37.78
CA ALA A 54 21.42 22.22 -37.05
C ALA A 54 20.40 22.85 -38.00
N CYS A 55 20.84 23.62 -39.01
CA CYS A 55 19.96 24.21 -40.03
C CYS A 55 19.21 23.14 -40.86
N PHE A 56 19.83 22.01 -41.17
CA PHE A 56 19.15 20.86 -41.79
C PHE A 56 18.04 20.30 -40.89
N ILE A 57 18.29 20.16 -39.58
CA ILE A 57 17.30 19.69 -38.62
C ILE A 57 16.15 20.71 -38.46
N TRP A 58 16.45 22.00 -38.29
CA TRP A 58 15.43 23.06 -38.20
C TRP A 58 14.59 23.21 -39.47
N SER A 59 15.20 23.17 -40.66
CA SER A 59 14.44 23.25 -41.92
C SER A 59 13.55 22.03 -42.15
N ARG A 60 13.89 20.86 -41.59
CA ARG A 60 13.13 19.61 -41.72
C ARG A 60 12.05 19.41 -40.65
N TYR A 61 12.26 19.94 -39.43
CA TYR A 61 11.39 19.70 -38.26
C TYR A 61 10.80 20.96 -37.60
N GLY A 62 11.03 22.12 -38.21
CA GLY A 62 10.62 23.43 -37.69
C GLY A 62 11.70 24.10 -36.85
N HIS A 63 11.86 25.41 -37.05
CA HIS A 63 12.72 26.24 -36.22
C HIS A 63 12.11 26.37 -34.81
N ASN A 64 12.93 26.31 -33.76
CA ASN A 64 12.51 26.41 -32.34
C ASN A 64 11.51 25.35 -31.84
N SER A 65 11.24 24.27 -32.58
CA SER A 65 10.40 23.19 -32.08
C SER A 65 11.14 22.33 -31.03
N PRO A 66 10.62 22.14 -29.81
CA PRO A 66 11.20 21.21 -28.83
C PRO A 66 11.29 19.78 -29.37
N LEU A 67 10.40 19.45 -30.32
CA LEU A 67 10.38 18.15 -31.00
C LEU A 67 11.51 18.00 -32.03
N ALA A 68 12.11 19.08 -32.55
CA ALA A 68 13.18 18.98 -33.54
C ALA A 68 14.40 18.23 -32.99
N LEU A 69 14.74 18.45 -31.71
CA LEU A 69 15.81 17.72 -31.03
C LEU A 69 15.42 16.24 -30.79
N HIS A 70 14.17 15.96 -30.44
CA HIS A 70 13.68 14.58 -30.28
C HIS A 70 13.63 13.79 -31.60
N TYR A 71 13.14 14.40 -32.68
CA TYR A 71 13.12 13.80 -34.01
C TYR A 71 14.53 13.63 -34.58
N ALA A 72 15.42 14.60 -34.35
CA ALA A 72 16.83 14.44 -34.68
C ALA A 72 17.46 13.26 -33.91
N PHE A 73 17.18 13.13 -32.61
CA PHE A 73 17.67 12.01 -31.81
C PHE A 73 17.10 10.65 -32.27
N THR A 74 15.83 10.64 -32.70
CA THR A 74 15.11 9.42 -33.10
C THR A 74 15.50 8.94 -34.50
N HIS A 75 15.63 9.85 -35.48
CA HIS A 75 15.79 9.48 -36.91
C HIS A 75 17.14 9.88 -37.50
N HIS A 76 17.87 10.78 -36.85
CA HIS A 76 19.08 11.42 -37.38
C HIS A 76 20.22 11.47 -36.36
N MET A 77 20.27 10.51 -35.43
CA MET A 77 21.30 10.43 -34.38
C MET A 77 22.75 10.61 -34.89
N PRO A 78 23.17 10.08 -36.07
CA PRO A 78 24.54 10.25 -36.57
C PRO A 78 24.95 11.71 -36.91
N ILE A 79 24.00 12.64 -37.07
CA ILE A 79 24.31 14.06 -37.32
C ILE A 79 24.25 14.93 -36.06
N LEU A 80 23.85 14.38 -34.90
CA LEU A 80 23.90 15.09 -33.62
C LEU A 80 25.32 15.00 -33.01
N SER A 81 25.97 16.16 -32.85
CA SER A 81 27.11 16.35 -31.94
C SER A 81 26.72 17.37 -30.85
N PRO A 82 27.49 17.50 -29.75
CA PRO A 82 27.17 18.47 -28.70
C PRO A 82 26.96 19.89 -29.24
N ASP A 83 27.82 20.34 -30.15
CA ASP A 83 27.69 21.66 -30.80
C ASP A 83 26.40 21.81 -31.64
N VAL A 84 25.88 20.71 -32.20
CA VAL A 84 24.56 20.71 -32.86
C VAL A 84 23.44 20.81 -31.81
N GLY A 85 23.59 20.15 -30.67
CA GLY A 85 22.67 20.26 -29.54
C GLY A 85 22.60 21.68 -28.96
N ASP A 86 23.75 22.32 -28.74
CA ASP A 86 23.87 23.71 -28.27
C ASP A 86 23.29 24.73 -29.26
N LEU A 87 23.42 24.47 -30.57
CA LEU A 87 22.76 25.28 -31.59
C LEU A 87 21.24 25.07 -31.56
N LEU A 88 20.77 23.83 -31.57
CA LEU A 88 19.33 23.49 -31.57
C LEU A 88 18.58 23.94 -30.30
N SER A 89 19.27 24.03 -29.15
CA SER A 89 18.72 24.53 -27.89
C SER A 89 18.73 26.06 -27.77
N GLY A 90 19.40 26.76 -28.70
CA GLY A 90 19.56 28.22 -28.70
C GLY A 90 20.72 28.74 -27.82
N ALA A 91 21.46 27.87 -27.13
CA ALA A 91 22.51 28.25 -26.18
C ALA A 91 23.65 29.08 -26.82
N CYS A 92 23.95 28.88 -28.10
CA CYS A 92 25.00 29.62 -28.79
C CYS A 92 24.68 31.11 -29.06
N VAL A 93 23.40 31.52 -29.12
CA VAL A 93 23.04 32.90 -29.48
C VAL A 93 23.49 33.90 -28.40
N ALA A 94 23.47 33.49 -27.13
CA ALA A 94 23.91 34.31 -26.00
C ALA A 94 25.45 34.43 -25.87
N LYS A 95 26.24 33.57 -26.54
CA LYS A 95 27.71 33.60 -26.48
C LYS A 95 28.37 34.43 -27.58
N ALA A 96 27.65 34.78 -28.64
CA ALA A 96 28.18 35.57 -29.76
C ALA A 96 28.09 37.09 -29.55
N THR A 97 27.31 37.54 -28.55
CA THR A 97 27.09 38.97 -28.24
C THR A 97 27.95 39.50 -27.09
N GLY A 98 28.69 38.64 -26.39
CA GLY A 98 29.57 39.00 -25.28
C GLY A 98 31.03 38.66 -25.57
N GLN A 99 31.91 39.66 -25.38
CA GLN A 99 33.37 39.63 -25.62
C GLN A 99 33.79 39.49 -27.09
N GLY A 100 34.12 40.64 -27.69
CA GLY A 100 34.92 40.66 -28.91
C GLY A 100 36.39 40.44 -28.61
N ASP A 101 37.03 39.61 -29.43
CA ASP A 101 38.45 39.80 -29.77
C ASP A 101 38.54 39.89 -31.29
N GLY A 102 39.15 40.96 -31.78
CA GLY A 102 38.92 41.43 -33.15
C GLY A 102 39.66 40.62 -34.22
N ARG A 103 38.93 39.85 -35.03
CA ARG A 103 39.35 39.45 -36.39
C ARG A 103 38.16 39.33 -37.33
N SER A 104 38.03 40.29 -38.25
CA SER A 104 37.00 40.31 -39.28
C SER A 104 37.11 39.10 -40.21
N ILE A 105 35.99 38.41 -40.43
CA ILE A 105 35.66 37.86 -41.73
C ILE A 105 34.38 38.57 -42.19
N SER A 106 34.57 39.50 -43.11
CA SER A 106 33.50 40.29 -43.71
C SER A 106 32.85 39.54 -44.89
N THR A 107 31.66 40.02 -45.27
CA THR A 107 30.96 39.74 -46.55
C THR A 107 30.57 38.30 -46.85
N LEU A 108 29.34 37.94 -46.42
CA LEU A 108 28.28 37.52 -47.35
C LEU A 108 26.92 37.98 -46.78
N ASN A 109 26.21 38.80 -47.56
CA ASN A 109 24.88 39.37 -47.29
C ASN A 109 24.18 39.33 -48.66
N PRO A 110 22.88 38.96 -48.79
CA PRO A 110 21.82 39.91 -48.42
C PRO A 110 20.45 39.31 -47.98
N VAL A 111 19.66 40.10 -47.22
CA VAL A 111 18.19 40.39 -47.40
C VAL A 111 17.19 39.21 -47.39
N SER A 112 15.96 39.28 -46.84
CA SER A 112 15.24 40.14 -45.89
C SER A 112 13.83 39.54 -45.71
N CYS A 113 13.27 39.47 -44.48
CA CYS A 113 11.85 39.74 -44.15
C CYS A 113 11.49 39.36 -42.69
N TYR A 114 11.65 40.34 -41.81
CA TYR A 114 10.90 40.69 -40.59
C TYR A 114 9.90 39.74 -39.87
N GLY A 115 10.02 39.75 -38.53
CA GLY A 115 8.99 39.45 -37.51
C GLY A 115 9.53 39.70 -36.08
N GLN A 116 9.02 40.70 -35.34
CA GLN A 116 9.68 41.34 -34.17
C GLN A 116 9.13 40.97 -32.76
N ARG A 117 9.63 41.44 -31.60
CA ARG A 117 11.01 41.58 -31.01
C ARG A 117 10.92 42.39 -29.68
N VAL A 118 10.94 41.78 -28.48
CA VAL A 118 11.01 42.47 -27.16
C VAL A 118 11.72 41.60 -26.10
N VAL A 119 12.78 41.95 -25.33
CA VAL A 119 13.90 42.94 -25.39
C VAL A 119 14.92 42.58 -24.26
N ALA A 120 16.23 42.88 -24.39
CA ALA A 120 17.23 42.99 -23.27
C ALA A 120 17.79 44.42 -23.25
N GLU A 121 18.74 44.77 -22.38
CA GLU A 121 19.03 46.17 -21.99
C GLU A 121 19.45 47.16 -23.11
N ASP A 122 19.73 46.71 -24.33
CA ASP A 122 19.92 47.52 -25.55
C ASP A 122 18.71 47.50 -26.53
N GLY A 123 17.84 46.50 -26.43
CA GLY A 123 16.81 46.14 -27.41
C GLY A 123 16.72 44.66 -27.80
N SER A 124 17.52 43.74 -27.24
CA SER A 124 17.71 42.36 -27.79
C SER A 124 17.13 41.19 -26.95
N VAL A 125 16.02 40.58 -27.38
CA VAL A 125 15.40 39.42 -26.70
C VAL A 125 16.38 38.24 -26.52
N ALA A 126 16.49 37.70 -25.30
CA ALA A 126 16.96 36.33 -25.12
C ALA A 126 15.81 35.37 -25.44
N PRO A 127 15.96 34.40 -26.36
CA PRO A 127 14.89 33.44 -26.65
C PRO A 127 14.53 32.64 -25.39
N PRO A 128 13.25 32.28 -25.18
CA PRO A 128 12.86 31.49 -24.02
C PRO A 128 13.63 30.16 -24.01
N ALA A 129 14.25 29.84 -22.88
CA ALA A 129 14.99 28.59 -22.72
C ALA A 129 14.05 27.41 -23.00
N ILE A 130 14.41 26.59 -23.99
CA ILE A 130 13.61 25.42 -24.40
C ILE A 130 13.69 24.39 -23.28
N LYS A 131 12.68 24.39 -22.40
CA LYS A 131 12.48 23.31 -21.41
C LYS A 131 12.29 22.00 -22.18
N ILE A 132 13.08 20.97 -21.87
CA ILE A 132 12.99 19.65 -22.49
C ILE A 132 12.14 18.75 -21.57
N PRO A 133 10.88 18.42 -21.91
CA PRO A 133 10.01 17.60 -21.06
C PRO A 133 10.66 16.33 -20.52
N ARG A 134 10.38 16.02 -19.25
CA ARG A 134 10.97 14.89 -18.52
C ARG A 134 10.68 13.54 -19.18
N PHE A 135 9.49 13.36 -19.76
CA PHE A 135 9.15 12.18 -20.55
C PHE A 135 10.03 12.01 -21.80
N LEU A 136 10.51 13.08 -22.44
CA LEU A 136 11.44 12.96 -23.57
C LEU A 136 12.77 12.38 -23.12
N LEU A 137 13.31 12.84 -21.98
CA LEU A 137 14.53 12.30 -21.36
C LEU A 137 14.34 10.80 -21.01
N GLN A 138 13.21 10.45 -20.40
CA GLN A 138 12.86 9.06 -20.07
C GLN A 138 12.70 8.19 -21.32
N SER A 139 12.08 8.71 -22.39
CA SER A 139 11.90 7.99 -23.66
C SER A 139 13.24 7.68 -24.34
N VAL A 140 14.20 8.61 -24.24
CA VAL A 140 15.58 8.47 -24.73
C VAL A 140 16.31 7.39 -23.94
N VAL A 141 16.28 7.46 -22.60
CA VAL A 141 16.90 6.45 -21.71
C VAL A 141 16.27 5.06 -21.93
N LYS A 142 14.94 4.97 -22.05
CA LYS A 142 14.21 3.71 -22.29
C LYS A 142 14.54 3.11 -23.66
N ARG A 143 14.58 3.92 -24.73
CA ARG A 143 15.00 3.45 -26.08
C ARG A 143 16.46 3.00 -26.09
N GLN A 144 17.35 3.68 -25.35
CA GLN A 144 18.75 3.26 -25.21
C GLN A 144 18.85 1.91 -24.46
N ALA A 145 18.17 1.76 -23.33
CA ALA A 145 18.16 0.50 -22.57
C ALA A 145 17.66 -0.67 -23.43
N LEU A 146 16.58 -0.47 -24.20
CA LEU A 146 16.07 -1.45 -25.16
C LEU A 146 17.06 -1.72 -26.31
N SER A 147 17.79 -0.71 -26.81
CA SER A 147 18.81 -0.90 -27.84
C SER A 147 20.05 -1.63 -27.32
N ILE A 148 20.42 -1.46 -26.05
CA ILE A 148 21.55 -2.17 -25.42
C ILE A 148 21.17 -3.62 -25.11
N ALA A 149 19.95 -3.85 -24.59
CA ALA A 149 19.43 -5.18 -24.31
C ALA A 149 19.26 -6.05 -25.56
N ARG A 150 19.02 -5.44 -26.73
CA ARG A 150 18.87 -6.13 -28.03
C ARG A 150 20.17 -6.24 -28.85
N ALA A 151 21.26 -5.58 -28.43
CA ALA A 151 22.52 -5.58 -29.17
C ALA A 151 23.43 -6.74 -28.74
N SER A 152 23.95 -7.46 -29.74
CA SER A 152 24.96 -8.51 -29.55
C SER A 152 26.28 -7.93 -28.99
N PRO A 153 27.13 -8.73 -28.31
CA PRO A 153 28.34 -8.23 -27.66
C PRO A 153 29.30 -7.46 -28.59
N SER A 154 29.35 -7.79 -29.89
CA SER A 154 30.14 -7.11 -30.92
C SER A 154 29.54 -5.78 -31.37
N GLU A 155 28.21 -5.64 -31.39
CA GLU A 155 27.52 -4.39 -31.76
C GLU A 155 27.65 -3.29 -30.69
N ARG A 156 27.92 -3.67 -29.43
CA ARG A 156 28.08 -2.73 -28.31
C ARG A 156 29.24 -1.74 -28.49
N VAL A 157 30.23 -2.05 -29.33
CA VAL A 157 31.38 -1.19 -29.60
C VAL A 157 31.07 -0.09 -30.64
N GLY A 158 30.07 -0.31 -31.50
CA GLY A 158 29.78 0.57 -32.65
C GLY A 158 28.75 1.70 -32.40
N ARG A 159 28.02 1.67 -31.28
CA ARG A 159 27.02 2.70 -30.91
C ARG A 159 27.32 3.36 -29.57
N ASN A 160 28.57 3.79 -29.40
CA ASN A 160 28.94 4.73 -28.36
C ASN A 160 28.30 6.10 -28.68
N VAL A 161 27.10 6.36 -28.17
CA VAL A 161 26.64 7.73 -28.01
C VAL A 161 27.66 8.45 -27.12
N PRO A 162 28.18 9.62 -27.50
CA PRO A 162 29.22 10.29 -26.73
C PRO A 162 28.73 10.52 -25.29
N ALA A 163 29.46 9.99 -24.30
CA ALA A 163 29.18 10.27 -22.89
C ALA A 163 29.04 11.78 -22.58
N PRO A 164 29.78 12.70 -23.24
CA PRO A 164 29.52 14.14 -23.13
C PRO A 164 28.12 14.59 -23.56
N LEU A 165 27.52 13.99 -24.59
CA LEU A 165 26.17 14.35 -25.04
C LEU A 165 25.09 13.92 -24.03
N TYR A 166 25.29 12.77 -23.37
CA TYR A 166 24.41 12.34 -22.27
C TYR A 166 24.63 13.15 -21.01
N ALA A 167 25.88 13.43 -20.64
CA ALA A 167 26.20 14.29 -19.51
C ALA A 167 25.60 15.69 -19.68
N TRP A 168 25.61 16.23 -20.91
CA TRP A 168 24.94 17.49 -21.27
C TRP A 168 23.42 17.41 -21.13
N PHE A 169 22.75 16.38 -21.69
CA PHE A 169 21.30 16.20 -21.55
C PHE A 169 20.86 16.05 -20.09
N ILE A 170 21.64 15.34 -19.28
CA ILE A 170 21.38 15.16 -17.84
C ILE A 170 21.67 16.47 -17.09
N ALA A 171 22.74 17.19 -17.40
CA ALA A 171 23.10 18.44 -16.74
C ALA A 171 22.11 19.58 -17.04
N GLU A 172 21.67 19.74 -18.29
CA GLU A 172 20.63 20.75 -18.61
C GLU A 172 19.26 20.33 -18.09
N GLY A 173 18.91 19.04 -18.13
CA GLY A 173 17.74 18.54 -17.39
C GLY A 173 17.82 18.87 -15.89
N PHE A 174 18.97 18.67 -15.26
CA PHE A 174 19.16 18.96 -13.84
C PHE A 174 19.14 20.46 -13.52
N LYS A 175 19.65 21.33 -14.39
CA LYS A 175 19.51 22.79 -14.23
C LYS A 175 18.06 23.25 -14.38
N LEU A 176 17.35 22.73 -15.38
CA LEU A 176 15.98 23.14 -15.71
C LEU A 176 14.93 22.62 -14.71
N TYR A 177 15.19 21.49 -14.05
CA TYR A 177 14.25 20.86 -13.11
C TYR A 177 14.73 20.82 -11.65
N GLY A 178 16.04 20.87 -11.38
CA GLY A 178 16.61 20.80 -10.03
C GLY A 178 16.60 22.13 -9.27
N ALA A 179 16.51 23.27 -9.95
CA ALA A 179 16.51 24.60 -9.32
C ALA A 179 15.31 24.83 -8.37
N ASN A 180 14.18 24.14 -8.61
CA ASN A 180 12.98 24.25 -7.77
C ASN A 180 13.10 23.48 -6.43
N VAL A 181 14.21 22.75 -6.19
CA VAL A 181 14.43 21.99 -4.95
C VAL A 181 15.08 22.87 -3.85
N SER A 182 15.60 24.05 -4.18
CA SER A 182 16.15 25.02 -3.22
C SER A 182 15.29 26.28 -3.16
N GLY A 183 14.43 26.38 -2.14
CA GLY A 183 13.44 27.46 -2.01
C GLY A 183 14.05 28.85 -1.85
N ILE A 184 13.84 29.71 -2.86
CA ILE A 184 14.08 31.15 -2.80
C ILE A 184 12.75 31.85 -3.19
N PRO A 185 12.29 32.90 -2.47
CA PRO A 185 10.99 33.51 -2.75
C PRO A 185 10.97 34.29 -4.07
N CYS A 186 9.88 34.18 -4.82
CA CYS A 186 9.65 34.95 -6.06
C CYS A 186 8.79 36.19 -5.80
N ASN A 187 9.08 37.29 -6.49
CA ASN A 187 8.49 38.61 -6.24
C ASN A 187 7.09 38.78 -6.85
N SER A 188 6.23 39.54 -6.16
CA SER A 188 4.77 39.58 -6.38
C SER A 188 4.29 40.14 -7.74
N GLN A 189 5.10 40.94 -8.45
CA GLN A 189 4.70 41.51 -9.75
C GLN A 189 4.64 40.47 -10.88
N GLN A 190 5.44 39.40 -10.82
CA GLN A 190 5.49 38.39 -11.88
C GLN A 190 4.21 37.53 -11.89
N ARG A 191 3.65 37.22 -10.71
CA ARG A 191 2.37 36.51 -10.56
C ARG A 191 1.18 37.24 -11.21
N GLN A 192 1.16 38.59 -11.21
CA GLN A 192 0.02 39.34 -11.74
C GLN A 192 -0.03 39.37 -13.27
N MET A 193 1.13 39.37 -13.94
CA MET A 193 1.19 39.33 -15.40
C MET A 193 0.95 37.92 -15.96
N GLU A 194 1.35 36.88 -15.21
CA GLU A 194 1.06 35.48 -15.56
C GLU A 194 -0.44 35.16 -15.46
N MET A 195 -1.17 35.72 -14.48
CA MET A 195 -2.64 35.54 -14.37
C MET A 195 -3.40 36.08 -15.60
N GLN A 196 -3.04 37.25 -16.13
CA GLN A 196 -3.77 37.87 -17.24
C GLN A 196 -3.58 37.19 -18.61
N ILE A 197 -2.54 36.35 -18.76
CA ILE A 197 -2.25 35.59 -19.99
C ILE A 197 -2.73 34.13 -19.87
N ALA A 198 -3.21 33.71 -18.69
CA ALA A 198 -3.80 32.40 -18.46
C ALA A 198 -5.29 32.32 -18.85
N GLU A 199 -6.05 33.41 -18.76
CA GLU A 199 -7.52 33.40 -18.86
C GLU A 199 -8.11 33.30 -20.28
N THR A 200 -7.33 33.44 -21.35
CA THR A 200 -7.86 33.67 -22.72
C THR A 200 -7.52 32.61 -23.78
N ILE A 201 -6.89 31.49 -23.40
CA ILE A 201 -6.66 30.35 -24.31
C ILE A 201 -6.90 29.06 -23.52
N PRO A 202 -7.67 28.07 -24.04
CA PRO A 202 -7.77 26.74 -23.44
C PRO A 202 -6.44 25.99 -23.64
N LYS A 203 -5.48 26.28 -22.78
CA LYS A 203 -4.17 25.65 -22.75
C LYS A 203 -4.26 24.38 -21.93
N SER A 204 -4.30 23.23 -22.61
CA SER A 204 -3.78 21.99 -22.04
C SER A 204 -2.25 22.09 -22.01
N ASP A 205 -1.73 22.91 -21.09
CA ASP A 205 -0.29 23.15 -20.91
C ASP A 205 0.36 21.90 -20.31
N PHE A 206 0.86 21.01 -21.17
CA PHE A 206 1.79 19.92 -20.80
C PHE A 206 3.18 20.47 -20.41
N THR A 207 3.19 21.44 -19.50
CA THR A 207 4.38 22.04 -18.88
C THR A 207 4.48 21.76 -17.37
N GLY A 208 3.45 21.14 -16.77
CA GLY A 208 3.47 20.61 -15.41
C GLY A 208 4.26 19.29 -15.30
N ASP A 209 4.30 18.69 -14.10
CA ASP A 209 4.76 17.31 -13.96
C ASP A 209 3.70 16.38 -14.59
N ASP A 210 4.11 15.53 -15.54
CA ASP A 210 3.23 14.54 -16.17
C ASP A 210 2.53 13.64 -15.13
N SER A 211 3.14 13.52 -13.94
CA SER A 211 2.61 12.79 -12.79
C SER A 211 1.46 13.52 -12.11
N ASP A 212 1.53 14.85 -11.96
CA ASP A 212 0.43 15.65 -11.41
C ASP A 212 -0.73 15.66 -12.41
N ALA A 213 -0.45 15.86 -13.70
CA ALA A 213 -1.47 15.78 -14.76
C ALA A 213 -2.15 14.40 -14.85
N PHE A 214 -1.43 13.31 -14.54
CA PHE A 214 -2.01 11.97 -14.44
C PHE A 214 -2.87 11.79 -13.19
N LEU A 215 -2.45 12.32 -12.03
CA LEU A 215 -3.26 12.31 -10.80
C LEU A 215 -4.55 13.11 -11.03
N ASP A 216 -4.44 14.35 -11.49
CA ASP A 216 -5.57 15.25 -11.74
C ASP A 216 -6.57 14.61 -12.70
N ALA A 217 -6.11 14.10 -13.86
CA ALA A 217 -6.99 13.47 -14.85
C ALA A 217 -7.59 12.11 -14.42
N ALA A 218 -7.07 11.49 -13.35
CA ALA A 218 -7.61 10.25 -12.79
C ALA A 218 -8.58 10.51 -11.63
N PHE A 219 -8.34 11.54 -10.80
CA PHE A 219 -9.24 11.92 -9.71
C PHE A 219 -10.39 12.84 -10.17
N GLU A 220 -10.14 13.71 -11.16
CA GLU A 220 -11.15 14.40 -11.96
C GLU A 220 -11.22 13.70 -13.32
N PRO A 221 -12.05 12.64 -13.47
CA PRO A 221 -11.93 11.66 -14.55
C PRO A 221 -12.04 12.28 -15.94
N ASN A 222 -10.89 12.42 -16.60
CA ASN A 222 -10.73 13.06 -17.91
C ASN A 222 -10.09 12.06 -18.89
N PRO A 223 -10.92 11.23 -19.57
CA PRO A 223 -10.43 10.14 -20.40
C PRO A 223 -9.60 10.62 -21.59
N ASP A 224 -9.87 11.82 -22.14
CA ASP A 224 -9.06 12.39 -23.22
C ASP A 224 -7.64 12.72 -22.76
N THR A 225 -7.48 13.24 -21.54
CA THR A 225 -6.16 13.56 -20.96
C THR A 225 -5.40 12.28 -20.62
N LEU A 226 -6.07 11.31 -19.99
CA LEU A 226 -5.49 9.98 -19.72
C LEU A 226 -5.09 9.27 -21.02
N HIS A 227 -5.94 9.27 -22.05
CA HIS A 227 -5.65 8.67 -23.34
C HIS A 227 -4.44 9.34 -24.02
N ASN A 228 -4.35 10.67 -23.99
CA ASN A 228 -3.17 11.37 -24.52
C ASN A 228 -1.90 11.01 -23.73
N LEU A 229 -1.93 11.06 -22.39
CA LEU A 229 -0.79 10.67 -21.55
C LEU A 229 -0.31 9.24 -21.85
N LEU A 230 -1.24 8.28 -21.89
CA LEU A 230 -0.90 6.86 -21.98
C LEU A 230 -0.59 6.37 -23.41
N PHE A 231 -1.36 6.78 -24.42
CA PHE A 231 -1.15 6.30 -25.80
C PHE A 231 -0.24 7.21 -26.65
N ARG A 232 -0.28 8.53 -26.44
CA ARG A 232 0.51 9.49 -27.25
C ARG A 232 1.85 9.81 -26.60
N TYR A 233 1.89 10.03 -25.30
CA TYR A 233 3.13 10.35 -24.56
C TYR A 233 3.81 9.12 -23.94
N LEU A 234 3.14 7.96 -23.97
CA LEU A 234 3.63 6.68 -23.42
C LEU A 234 3.98 6.78 -21.91
N TYR A 235 3.22 7.60 -21.18
CA TYR A 235 3.39 7.81 -19.74
C TYR A 235 3.20 6.49 -18.97
N VAL A 236 3.99 6.36 -17.90
CA VAL A 236 3.85 5.29 -16.90
C VAL A 236 4.39 5.78 -15.57
N PRO A 237 3.66 5.61 -14.44
CA PRO A 237 4.19 5.90 -13.12
C PRO A 237 5.47 5.11 -12.83
N THR A 238 6.50 5.81 -12.35
CA THR A 238 7.78 5.19 -11.98
C THR A 238 7.65 4.32 -10.73
N ARG A 239 8.57 3.37 -10.53
CA ARG A 239 8.63 2.56 -9.30
C ARG A 239 8.77 3.40 -8.01
N GLN A 240 9.29 4.62 -8.10
CA GLN A 240 9.38 5.55 -6.97
C GLN A 240 8.02 6.22 -6.69
N THR A 241 7.33 6.72 -7.72
CA THR A 241 5.99 7.33 -7.55
C THR A 241 4.94 6.29 -7.12
N LEU A 242 5.07 5.03 -7.55
CA LEU A 242 4.28 3.89 -7.07
C LEU A 242 4.48 3.55 -5.58
N GLN A 243 5.37 4.22 -4.84
CA GLN A 243 5.45 4.07 -3.38
C GLN A 243 4.34 4.87 -2.66
N PHE A 244 3.87 5.97 -3.26
CA PHE A 244 2.80 6.79 -2.69
C PHE A 244 1.42 6.18 -3.01
N PRO A 245 0.49 6.09 -2.03
CA PRO A 245 -0.85 5.54 -2.25
C PRO A 245 -1.60 6.22 -3.39
N GLN A 246 -1.57 7.55 -3.50
CA GLN A 246 -2.36 8.29 -4.48
C GLN A 246 -2.06 7.90 -5.95
N PHE A 247 -0.85 7.43 -6.27
CA PHE A 247 -0.54 6.96 -7.62
C PHE A 247 -1.13 5.56 -7.90
N ARG A 248 -1.31 4.73 -6.88
CA ARG A 248 -1.96 3.43 -7.03
C ARG A 248 -3.48 3.60 -7.13
N ASP A 249 -4.03 4.53 -6.36
CA ASP A 249 -5.42 5.00 -6.50
C ASP A 249 -5.66 5.56 -7.90
N ALA A 250 -4.82 6.46 -8.40
CA ALA A 250 -4.97 7.02 -9.74
C ALA A 250 -4.89 5.97 -10.86
N ILE A 251 -4.05 4.94 -10.73
CA ILE A 251 -4.05 3.81 -11.68
C ILE A 251 -5.37 3.02 -11.60
N TYR A 252 -5.90 2.83 -10.40
CA TYR A 252 -7.20 2.19 -10.20
C TYR A 252 -8.33 3.03 -10.81
N ARG A 253 -8.44 4.33 -10.49
CA ARG A 253 -9.42 5.27 -11.06
C ARG A 253 -9.32 5.37 -12.58
N ALA A 254 -8.12 5.42 -13.14
CA ALA A 254 -7.93 5.35 -14.59
C ALA A 254 -8.47 4.05 -15.19
N SER A 255 -8.34 2.92 -14.47
CA SER A 255 -8.90 1.63 -14.90
C SER A 255 -10.42 1.52 -14.80
N GLU A 256 -11.06 2.29 -13.90
CA GLU A 256 -12.52 2.46 -13.88
C GLU A 256 -13.02 3.30 -15.05
N CYS A 257 -12.25 4.32 -15.47
CA CYS A 257 -12.59 5.17 -16.61
C CYS A 257 -12.54 4.39 -17.94
N ASP A 258 -11.43 3.69 -18.19
CA ASP A 258 -11.30 2.72 -19.27
C ASP A 258 -10.24 1.67 -18.89
N ILE A 259 -10.67 0.42 -18.82
CA ILE A 259 -9.80 -0.72 -18.51
C ILE A 259 -8.64 -0.88 -19.52
N SER A 260 -8.77 -0.35 -20.74
CA SER A 260 -7.70 -0.30 -21.76
C SER A 260 -6.51 0.56 -21.34
N PHE A 261 -6.70 1.50 -20.39
CA PHE A 261 -5.62 2.31 -19.82
C PHE A 261 -4.63 1.45 -19.03
N LEU A 262 -5.05 0.33 -18.42
CA LEU A 262 -4.13 -0.64 -17.84
C LEU A 262 -3.29 -1.33 -18.92
N ASP A 263 -3.87 -1.71 -20.05
CA ASP A 263 -3.14 -2.34 -21.15
C ASP A 263 -2.07 -1.39 -21.71
N ALA A 264 -2.43 -0.11 -21.87
CA ALA A 264 -1.50 0.95 -22.26
C ALA A 264 -0.38 1.12 -21.22
N MET A 265 -0.69 1.22 -19.93
CA MET A 265 0.31 1.33 -18.86
C MET A 265 1.24 0.10 -18.80
N ILE A 266 0.70 -1.12 -18.95
CA ILE A 266 1.49 -2.37 -18.98
C ILE A 266 2.41 -2.39 -20.21
N ALA A 267 1.92 -2.03 -21.40
CA ALA A 267 2.74 -1.88 -22.60
C ALA A 267 3.82 -0.78 -22.45
N ASN A 268 3.50 0.28 -21.71
CA ASN A 268 4.45 1.34 -21.34
C ASN A 268 5.44 0.92 -20.24
N GLY A 269 5.29 -0.27 -19.64
CA GLY A 269 6.24 -0.85 -18.69
C GLY A 269 5.80 -0.81 -17.23
N LEU A 270 4.50 -0.71 -16.94
CA LEU A 270 3.97 -0.87 -15.59
C LEU A 270 4.17 -2.31 -15.13
N HIS A 271 4.95 -2.50 -14.07
CA HIS A 271 5.17 -3.80 -13.44
C HIS A 271 3.95 -4.19 -12.59
N ARG A 272 3.13 -5.09 -13.12
CA ARG A 272 1.90 -5.58 -12.47
C ARG A 272 2.16 -6.07 -11.05
N GLU A 273 3.29 -6.73 -10.80
CA GLU A 273 3.63 -7.30 -9.47
C GLU A 273 3.70 -6.22 -8.37
N ILE A 274 4.05 -4.98 -8.74
CA ILE A 274 4.19 -3.85 -7.81
C ILE A 274 2.81 -3.28 -7.41
N VAL A 275 1.85 -3.32 -8.32
CA VAL A 275 0.51 -2.72 -8.13
C VAL A 275 -0.59 -3.74 -7.83
N ASN A 276 -0.37 -5.03 -8.12
CA ASN A 276 -1.36 -6.10 -8.01
C ASN A 276 -2.05 -6.15 -6.65
N GLY A 277 -1.27 -6.19 -5.57
CA GLY A 277 -1.79 -6.26 -4.20
C GLY A 277 -2.58 -5.03 -3.76
N TYR A 278 -2.43 -3.90 -4.46
CA TYR A 278 -3.22 -2.69 -4.21
C TYR A 278 -4.49 -2.68 -5.08
N ILE A 279 -4.32 -2.73 -6.41
CA ILE A 279 -5.43 -2.65 -7.37
C ILE A 279 -6.46 -3.74 -7.10
N MET A 280 -6.04 -5.00 -6.99
CA MET A 280 -6.96 -6.11 -6.73
C MET A 280 -7.58 -6.05 -5.33
N ARG A 281 -6.96 -5.38 -4.36
CA ARG A 281 -7.57 -5.12 -3.06
C ARG A 281 -8.66 -4.06 -3.18
N THR A 282 -8.43 -2.98 -3.92
CA THR A 282 -9.43 -1.93 -4.16
C THR A 282 -10.62 -2.49 -4.95
N VAL A 283 -10.37 -3.16 -6.09
CA VAL A 283 -11.41 -3.84 -6.90
C VAL A 283 -12.31 -4.76 -6.06
N VAL A 284 -11.75 -5.48 -5.09
CA VAL A 284 -12.49 -6.42 -4.23
C VAL A 284 -13.23 -5.72 -3.07
N MET A 285 -12.84 -4.50 -2.72
CA MET A 285 -13.46 -3.69 -1.68
C MET A 285 -14.55 -2.73 -2.20
N GLU A 286 -14.56 -2.42 -3.50
CA GLU A 286 -15.62 -1.63 -4.15
C GLU A 286 -17.01 -2.23 -3.94
N SER A 287 -18.05 -1.39 -4.00
CA SER A 287 -19.42 -1.80 -3.67
C SER A 287 -19.99 -2.88 -4.59
N GLU A 288 -19.67 -2.85 -5.89
CA GLU A 288 -20.33 -3.67 -6.95
C GLU A 288 -19.31 -4.58 -7.67
N VAL A 289 -18.95 -5.71 -7.06
CA VAL A 289 -17.90 -6.60 -7.60
C VAL A 289 -18.51 -7.75 -8.39
N THR A 290 -18.42 -7.67 -9.71
CA THR A 290 -18.92 -8.71 -10.62
C THR A 290 -17.82 -9.70 -11.06
N ALA A 291 -18.23 -10.89 -11.49
CA ALA A 291 -17.33 -11.89 -12.07
C ALA A 291 -16.64 -11.35 -13.33
N GLU A 292 -17.39 -10.58 -14.14
CA GLU A 292 -16.92 -9.90 -15.35
C GLU A 292 -15.85 -8.86 -15.02
N LEU A 293 -16.04 -8.06 -13.96
CA LEU A 293 -15.05 -7.08 -13.51
C LEU A 293 -13.76 -7.77 -13.09
N LEU A 294 -13.82 -8.80 -12.22
CA LEU A 294 -12.63 -9.56 -11.82
C LEU A 294 -11.94 -10.21 -13.03
N ALA A 295 -12.70 -10.80 -13.95
CA ALA A 295 -12.15 -11.41 -15.16
C ALA A 295 -11.40 -10.38 -16.04
N GLN A 296 -11.85 -9.12 -16.10
CA GLN A 296 -11.15 -8.06 -16.84
C GLN A 296 -9.74 -7.78 -16.29
N TYR A 297 -9.53 -7.80 -14.98
CA TYR A 297 -8.19 -7.67 -14.38
C TYR A 297 -7.38 -8.97 -14.51
N LEU A 298 -7.98 -10.12 -14.25
CA LEU A 298 -7.30 -11.43 -14.34
C LEU A 298 -6.79 -11.73 -15.75
N ASN A 299 -7.57 -11.42 -16.79
CA ASN A 299 -7.16 -11.56 -18.19
C ASN A 299 -5.95 -10.69 -18.56
N ARG A 300 -5.67 -9.62 -17.80
CA ARG A 300 -4.49 -8.75 -17.95
C ARG A 300 -3.28 -9.23 -17.15
N GLY A 301 -3.40 -10.38 -16.49
CA GLY A 301 -2.35 -11.01 -15.69
C GLY A 301 -2.19 -10.42 -14.29
N PHE A 302 -3.24 -9.78 -13.76
CA PHE A 302 -3.39 -9.61 -12.32
C PHE A 302 -3.76 -10.95 -11.67
N THR A 303 -3.53 -11.10 -10.38
CA THR A 303 -3.77 -12.34 -9.62
C THR A 303 -4.42 -12.06 -8.27
N ILE A 304 -5.44 -12.85 -7.93
CA ILE A 304 -6.03 -12.86 -6.59
C ILE A 304 -5.09 -13.67 -5.69
N THR A 305 -4.30 -12.98 -4.85
CA THR A 305 -3.49 -13.62 -3.81
C THR A 305 -4.37 -14.07 -2.65
N THR A 306 -3.86 -14.95 -1.80
CA THR A 306 -4.53 -15.36 -0.54
C THR A 306 -4.90 -14.14 0.32
N SER A 307 -4.03 -13.12 0.40
CA SER A 307 -4.31 -11.88 1.12
C SER A 307 -5.46 -11.07 0.51
N ILE A 308 -5.58 -10.99 -0.81
CA ILE A 308 -6.72 -10.33 -1.49
C ILE A 308 -8.01 -11.11 -1.24
N ALA A 309 -7.99 -12.44 -1.40
CA ALA A 309 -9.15 -13.29 -1.16
C ALA A 309 -9.66 -13.19 0.28
N LYS A 310 -8.75 -13.14 1.28
CA LYS A 310 -9.10 -12.87 2.68
C LYS A 310 -9.77 -11.51 2.87
N VAL A 311 -9.29 -10.46 2.19
CA VAL A 311 -9.91 -9.12 2.28
C VAL A 311 -11.33 -9.14 1.70
N GLY A 312 -11.55 -9.79 0.56
CA GLY A 312 -12.90 -9.94 -0.02
C GLY A 312 -13.86 -10.72 0.88
N LEU A 313 -13.41 -11.83 1.45
CA LEU A 313 -14.20 -12.59 2.43
C LEU A 313 -14.57 -11.76 3.67
N ARG A 314 -13.67 -10.86 4.13
CA ARG A 314 -13.94 -9.95 5.25
C ARG A 314 -14.96 -8.85 4.92
N LYS A 315 -15.24 -8.55 3.64
CA LYS A 315 -16.29 -7.59 3.23
C LYS A 315 -17.71 -8.10 3.55
N CYS A 316 -17.88 -9.41 3.79
CA CYS A 316 -19.18 -10.05 4.07
C CYS A 316 -20.20 -9.93 2.92
N ASP A 317 -19.72 -9.80 1.70
CA ASP A 317 -20.53 -9.50 0.52
C ASP A 317 -20.79 -10.76 -0.35
N PRO A 318 -22.05 -11.14 -0.57
CA PRO A 318 -22.40 -12.23 -1.48
C PRO A 318 -21.90 -12.04 -2.91
N GLU A 319 -21.87 -10.80 -3.44
CA GLU A 319 -21.47 -10.54 -4.83
C GLU A 319 -19.98 -10.84 -5.04
N VAL A 320 -19.12 -10.37 -4.13
CA VAL A 320 -17.70 -10.70 -4.10
C VAL A 320 -17.47 -12.22 -4.02
N LEU A 321 -18.28 -12.94 -3.23
CA LEU A 321 -18.17 -14.38 -3.10
C LEU A 321 -18.57 -15.13 -4.38
N GLU A 322 -19.68 -14.75 -5.02
CA GLU A 322 -20.08 -15.33 -6.30
C GLU A 322 -19.05 -15.00 -7.41
N ALA A 323 -18.51 -13.78 -7.42
CA ALA A 323 -17.43 -13.40 -8.31
C ALA A 323 -16.17 -14.26 -8.08
N PHE A 324 -15.78 -14.52 -6.83
CA PHE A 324 -14.67 -15.42 -6.49
C PHE A 324 -14.92 -16.89 -6.89
N LYS A 325 -16.15 -17.39 -6.75
CA LYS A 325 -16.55 -18.73 -7.23
C LYS A 325 -16.44 -18.80 -8.76
N ALA A 326 -16.95 -17.79 -9.46
CA ALA A 326 -16.99 -17.74 -10.93
C ALA A 326 -15.58 -17.68 -11.56
N VAL A 327 -14.66 -16.90 -10.98
CA VAL A 327 -13.25 -16.86 -11.45
C VAL A 327 -12.37 -18.00 -10.92
N GLY A 328 -12.95 -18.92 -10.12
CA GLY A 328 -12.26 -20.14 -9.69
C GLY A 328 -11.14 -19.92 -8.67
N VAL A 329 -11.34 -19.04 -7.68
CA VAL A 329 -10.36 -18.86 -6.59
C VAL A 329 -10.18 -20.20 -5.85
N PRO A 330 -8.95 -20.75 -5.74
CA PRO A 330 -8.71 -22.04 -5.10
C PRO A 330 -8.84 -21.96 -3.57
N ASP A 331 -9.07 -23.12 -2.94
CA ASP A 331 -9.06 -23.32 -1.48
C ASP A 331 -9.95 -22.36 -0.67
N MET A 332 -11.05 -21.86 -1.26
CA MET A 332 -11.95 -20.89 -0.61
C MET A 332 -12.48 -21.34 0.76
N GLN A 333 -12.75 -22.64 0.96
CA GLN A 333 -13.13 -23.19 2.28
C GLN A 333 -12.01 -23.04 3.33
N LYS A 334 -10.75 -23.21 2.93
CA LYS A 334 -9.59 -23.03 3.82
C LYS A 334 -9.39 -21.55 4.14
N LEU A 335 -9.49 -20.68 3.13
CA LEU A 335 -9.40 -19.23 3.31
C LEU A 335 -10.52 -18.70 4.21
N ALA A 336 -11.75 -19.21 4.07
CA ALA A 336 -12.87 -18.91 4.96
C ALA A 336 -12.59 -19.32 6.41
N MET A 337 -12.06 -20.54 6.63
CA MET A 337 -11.66 -20.98 7.97
C MET A 337 -10.54 -20.11 8.57
N GLU A 338 -9.56 -19.71 7.77
CA GLU A 338 -8.51 -18.80 8.23
C GLU A 338 -9.09 -17.42 8.60
N VAL A 339 -10.01 -16.85 7.80
CA VAL A 339 -10.68 -15.58 8.13
C VAL A 339 -11.58 -15.70 9.37
N PHE A 340 -12.25 -16.84 9.55
CA PHE A 340 -13.06 -17.13 10.73
C PHE A 340 -12.21 -17.19 12.01
N HIS A 341 -11.06 -17.86 11.93
CA HIS A 341 -10.06 -17.92 12.99
C HIS A 341 -9.40 -16.54 13.25
N ASP A 342 -9.17 -15.75 12.21
CA ASP A 342 -8.72 -14.35 12.33
C ASP A 342 -9.77 -13.48 13.06
N ASN A 343 -11.07 -13.67 12.79
CA ASN A 343 -12.20 -12.94 13.41
C ASN A 343 -12.30 -13.15 14.94
N LEU A 344 -11.70 -14.23 15.44
CA LEU A 344 -11.58 -14.57 16.86
C LEU A 344 -10.18 -14.27 17.44
N GLY A 345 -9.24 -13.76 16.64
CA GLY A 345 -7.87 -13.49 17.02
C GLY A 345 -7.65 -12.08 17.58
N GLU A 346 -6.57 -11.92 18.35
CA GLU A 346 -6.16 -10.67 19.02
C GLU A 346 -5.96 -9.47 18.06
N GLU A 347 -5.48 -9.71 16.83
CA GLU A 347 -5.22 -8.66 15.84
C GLU A 347 -6.48 -8.15 15.10
N PHE A 348 -7.68 -8.63 15.43
CA PHE A 348 -8.90 -8.32 14.69
C PHE A 348 -10.08 -8.04 15.64
N SER A 349 -10.90 -7.02 15.32
CA SER A 349 -12.15 -6.76 16.02
C SER A 349 -13.23 -7.74 15.54
N PHE A 350 -13.84 -8.47 16.47
CA PHE A 350 -14.88 -9.44 16.13
C PHE A 350 -16.05 -8.81 15.36
N SER A 351 -16.46 -9.45 14.26
CA SER A 351 -17.67 -9.11 13.50
C SER A 351 -18.66 -10.27 13.49
N ALA A 352 -19.85 -10.03 14.06
CA ALA A 352 -20.99 -10.94 14.01
C ALA A 352 -21.51 -11.16 12.57
N GLY A 353 -21.47 -10.11 11.74
CA GLY A 353 -21.86 -10.20 10.33
C GLY A 353 -20.91 -11.11 9.54
N LEU A 354 -19.60 -11.00 9.80
CA LEU A 354 -18.59 -11.87 9.19
C LEU A 354 -18.76 -13.33 9.62
N TRP A 355 -19.02 -13.57 10.91
CA TRP A 355 -19.32 -14.90 11.43
C TRP A 355 -20.50 -15.55 10.71
N GLN A 356 -21.64 -14.86 10.68
CA GLN A 356 -22.88 -15.35 10.05
C GLN A 356 -22.70 -15.55 8.54
N PHE A 357 -22.05 -14.61 7.85
CA PHE A 357 -21.74 -14.72 6.43
C PHE A 357 -20.89 -15.96 6.11
N LEU A 358 -19.85 -16.22 6.92
CA LEU A 358 -18.99 -17.39 6.72
C LEU A 358 -19.70 -18.70 7.04
N GLN A 359 -20.48 -18.77 8.13
CA GLN A 359 -21.28 -19.97 8.45
C GLN A 359 -22.36 -20.27 7.40
N ALA A 360 -22.99 -19.25 6.82
CA ALA A 360 -24.03 -19.44 5.81
C ALA A 360 -23.48 -19.93 4.46
N ASN A 361 -22.23 -19.61 4.14
CA ASN A 361 -21.63 -19.87 2.83
C ASN A 361 -20.57 -20.99 2.80
N PHE A 362 -20.02 -21.37 3.96
CA PHE A 362 -18.95 -22.35 4.08
C PHE A 362 -19.29 -23.42 5.12
N ARG A 363 -18.67 -24.60 4.99
CA ARG A 363 -18.89 -25.72 5.91
C ARG A 363 -18.09 -25.51 7.20
N ILE A 364 -18.59 -24.65 8.08
CA ILE A 364 -17.99 -24.34 9.38
C ILE A 364 -18.83 -25.04 10.47
N GLY A 365 -18.52 -26.32 10.71
CA GLY A 365 -19.16 -27.13 11.76
C GLY A 365 -18.64 -26.77 13.16
N GLU A 366 -19.39 -27.15 14.21
CA GLU A 366 -19.03 -26.85 15.61
C GLU A 366 -17.62 -27.31 15.97
N ASP A 367 -17.14 -28.44 15.43
CA ASP A 367 -15.78 -28.96 15.65
C ASP A 367 -14.67 -28.04 15.10
N LEU A 368 -14.97 -27.28 14.05
CA LEU A 368 -14.08 -26.28 13.46
C LEU A 368 -14.19 -24.94 14.22
N ILE A 369 -15.36 -24.63 14.75
CA ILE A 369 -15.59 -23.46 15.59
C ILE A 369 -14.86 -23.63 16.92
N GLU A 370 -14.94 -24.80 17.54
CA GLU A 370 -14.23 -25.17 18.77
C GLU A 370 -12.72 -24.96 18.62
N LYS A 371 -12.13 -25.54 17.58
CA LYS A 371 -10.69 -25.37 17.22
C LYS A 371 -10.31 -23.94 16.89
N ALA A 372 -11.24 -23.14 16.37
CA ALA A 372 -11.02 -21.73 16.05
C ALA A 372 -11.26 -20.78 17.22
N LEU A 373 -12.04 -21.20 18.24
CA LEU A 373 -12.42 -20.45 19.43
C LEU A 373 -11.39 -20.64 20.55
N PHE A 374 -10.97 -21.88 20.81
CA PHE A 374 -10.05 -22.17 21.90
C PHE A 374 -8.60 -21.84 21.52
N THR A 375 -7.87 -21.30 22.49
CA THR A 375 -6.43 -20.99 22.36
C THR A 375 -5.61 -22.28 22.23
N HIS A 376 -5.98 -23.30 23.01
CA HIS A 376 -5.29 -24.58 23.11
C HIS A 376 -6.31 -25.73 23.18
N PRO A 377 -6.92 -26.14 22.04
CA PRO A 377 -7.99 -27.14 22.04
C PRO A 377 -7.56 -28.52 22.57
N ASP A 378 -6.26 -28.84 22.54
CA ASP A 378 -5.72 -30.11 23.04
C ASP A 378 -5.16 -30.03 24.48
N GLN A 379 -5.19 -28.86 25.12
CA GLN A 379 -4.76 -28.73 26.53
C GLN A 379 -5.91 -29.07 27.45
N ASN A 380 -5.79 -30.19 28.17
CA ASN A 380 -6.63 -30.46 29.33
C ASN A 380 -6.48 -29.34 30.37
N ASP A 381 -7.59 -28.95 30.99
CA ASP A 381 -7.70 -27.97 32.08
C ASP A 381 -6.99 -28.41 33.39
N THR A 382 -5.70 -28.72 33.34
CA THR A 382 -4.86 -28.87 34.53
C THR A 382 -4.40 -27.48 34.99
N GLU A 383 -5.36 -26.66 35.43
CA GLU A 383 -5.11 -25.39 36.11
C GLU A 383 -4.43 -25.69 37.46
N ASP A 384 -3.10 -25.50 37.54
CA ASP A 384 -2.40 -25.50 38.83
C ASP A 384 -2.95 -24.36 39.70
N ALA A 385 -3.47 -24.72 40.88
CA ALA A 385 -4.13 -23.82 41.82
C ALA A 385 -3.17 -22.76 42.40
N GLY A 386 -2.93 -21.70 41.64
CA GLY A 386 -1.95 -20.64 41.92
C GLY A 386 -1.31 -20.02 40.68
N SER A 387 -1.48 -20.62 39.50
CA SER A 387 -1.11 -20.02 38.21
C SER A 387 -2.06 -18.88 37.81
N GLU A 388 -1.60 -17.95 36.96
CA GLU A 388 -2.47 -16.94 36.36
C GLU A 388 -3.47 -17.65 35.42
N PRO A 389 -4.80 -17.42 35.53
CA PRO A 389 -5.79 -18.12 34.73
C PRO A 389 -5.55 -17.85 33.26
N VAL A 390 -5.23 -18.92 32.53
CA VAL A 390 -5.00 -18.87 31.09
C VAL A 390 -6.34 -18.71 30.40
N PHE A 391 -6.51 -17.65 29.61
CA PHE A 391 -7.72 -17.46 28.81
C PHE A 391 -7.90 -18.64 27.85
N GLN A 392 -9.01 -19.35 28.01
CA GLN A 392 -9.31 -20.58 27.26
C GLN A 392 -9.72 -20.24 25.83
N THR A 393 -10.42 -19.13 25.63
CA THR A 393 -10.83 -18.61 24.33
C THR A 393 -9.87 -17.55 23.80
N ARG A 394 -9.78 -17.45 22.47
CA ARG A 394 -8.99 -16.42 21.79
C ARG A 394 -9.62 -15.02 21.82
N PRO A 395 -10.96 -14.84 21.74
CA PRO A 395 -11.57 -13.51 21.87
C PRO A 395 -11.20 -12.81 23.17
N ALA A 396 -10.99 -13.54 24.27
CA ALA A 396 -10.51 -12.97 25.53
C ALA A 396 -9.20 -12.17 25.43
N ARG A 397 -8.42 -12.34 24.34
CA ARG A 397 -7.20 -11.58 24.02
C ARG A 397 -7.45 -10.36 23.13
N GLN A 398 -8.64 -10.23 22.53
CA GLN A 398 -9.01 -9.05 21.73
C GLN A 398 -9.12 -7.81 22.62
N THR A 399 -9.07 -6.63 21.99
CA THR A 399 -9.32 -5.35 22.66
C THR A 399 -10.75 -5.22 23.18
N GLU A 400 -11.72 -5.78 22.44
CA GLU A 400 -13.15 -5.71 22.74
C GLU A 400 -13.82 -7.11 22.67
N PRO A 401 -13.53 -8.01 23.63
CA PRO A 401 -14.05 -9.38 23.65
C PRO A 401 -15.58 -9.49 23.78
N SER A 402 -16.22 -8.44 24.29
CA SER A 402 -17.64 -8.46 24.68
C SER A 402 -18.57 -8.84 23.53
N ASP A 403 -18.27 -8.42 22.30
CA ASP A 403 -19.19 -8.65 21.18
C ASP A 403 -19.11 -10.09 20.66
N ALA A 404 -17.93 -10.70 20.67
CA ALA A 404 -17.76 -12.13 20.43
C ALA A 404 -18.52 -12.96 21.49
N PHE A 405 -18.36 -12.59 22.76
CA PHE A 405 -19.01 -13.27 23.88
C PHE A 405 -20.54 -13.10 23.86
N ARG A 406 -21.08 -11.92 23.53
CA ARG A 406 -22.54 -11.74 23.31
C ARG A 406 -23.03 -12.59 22.15
N HIS A 407 -22.31 -12.61 21.04
CA HIS A 407 -22.69 -13.38 19.87
C HIS A 407 -22.74 -14.89 20.17
N ILE A 408 -21.76 -15.41 20.91
CA ILE A 408 -21.73 -16.82 21.34
C ILE A 408 -22.91 -17.14 22.27
N LEU A 409 -23.17 -16.31 23.29
CA LEU A 409 -24.32 -16.47 24.19
C LEU A 409 -25.65 -16.50 23.43
N LEU A 410 -25.85 -15.58 22.48
CA LEU A 410 -27.08 -15.49 21.69
C LEU A 410 -27.24 -16.63 20.66
N THR A 411 -26.13 -17.12 20.10
CA THR A 411 -26.14 -18.14 19.05
C THR A 411 -26.31 -19.55 19.62
N TYR A 412 -25.64 -19.86 20.73
CA TYR A 412 -25.58 -21.21 21.29
C TYR A 412 -26.44 -21.39 22.56
N GLY A 413 -26.90 -20.31 23.17
CA GLY A 413 -27.65 -20.35 24.43
C GLY A 413 -26.79 -20.64 25.66
N THR A 414 -27.43 -20.69 26.82
CA THR A 414 -26.74 -20.64 28.13
C THR A 414 -26.06 -21.93 28.57
N SER A 415 -26.58 -23.09 28.15
CA SER A 415 -26.05 -24.40 28.51
C SER A 415 -24.92 -24.89 27.61
N HIS A 416 -24.62 -24.19 26.52
CA HIS A 416 -23.62 -24.64 25.56
C HIS A 416 -22.18 -24.46 26.07
N HIS A 417 -21.30 -25.41 25.73
CA HIS A 417 -19.92 -25.42 26.21
C HIS A 417 -19.16 -24.13 25.86
N PHE A 418 -19.29 -23.64 24.62
CA PHE A 418 -18.67 -22.36 24.21
C PHE A 418 -19.11 -21.19 25.10
N THR A 419 -20.40 -21.09 25.41
CA THR A 419 -20.95 -20.05 26.30
C THR A 419 -20.39 -20.18 27.71
N GLN A 420 -20.31 -21.41 28.25
CA GLN A 420 -19.74 -21.65 29.58
C GLN A 420 -18.27 -21.22 29.66
N VAL A 421 -17.47 -21.50 28.63
CA VAL A 421 -16.05 -21.13 28.59
C VAL A 421 -15.86 -19.62 28.34
N CYS A 422 -16.64 -19.01 27.44
CA CYS A 422 -16.67 -17.55 27.27
C CYS A 422 -17.08 -16.81 28.55
N PHE A 423 -18.04 -17.35 29.31
CA PHE A 423 -18.42 -16.80 30.61
C PHE A 423 -17.26 -16.86 31.60
N ALA A 424 -16.60 -18.01 31.70
CA ALA A 424 -15.47 -18.21 32.59
C ALA A 424 -14.29 -17.29 32.23
N ASP A 425 -14.06 -16.98 30.95
CA ASP A 425 -13.07 -15.99 30.52
C ASP A 425 -13.53 -14.54 30.77
N ALA A 426 -14.82 -14.23 30.58
CA ALA A 426 -15.39 -12.92 30.93
C ALA A 426 -15.23 -12.62 32.41
N LEU A 427 -15.42 -13.62 33.30
CA LEU A 427 -15.10 -13.48 34.71
C LEU A 427 -13.62 -13.11 34.94
N CYS A 428 -12.68 -13.79 34.25
CA CYS A 428 -11.24 -13.47 34.30
C CYS A 428 -10.91 -12.02 33.86
N LEU A 429 -11.74 -11.42 33.01
CA LEU A 429 -11.55 -10.08 32.45
C LEU A 429 -12.18 -8.94 33.28
N LEU A 430 -12.96 -9.24 34.33
CA LEU A 430 -13.60 -8.24 35.21
C LEU A 430 -12.62 -7.23 35.81
N GLY A 431 -11.37 -7.63 36.05
CA GLY A 431 -10.31 -6.75 36.55
C GLY A 431 -9.62 -5.89 35.47
N ARG A 432 -9.85 -6.14 34.19
CA ARG A 432 -9.08 -5.59 33.05
C ARG A 432 -9.86 -4.63 32.16
N SER A 433 -11.17 -4.80 32.00
CA SER A 433 -12.00 -3.93 31.16
C SER A 433 -13.32 -3.54 31.83
N ARG A 434 -13.70 -2.27 31.71
CA ARG A 434 -14.90 -1.70 32.36
C ARG A 434 -16.20 -2.30 31.80
N ASN A 435 -16.23 -2.59 30.51
CA ASN A 435 -17.44 -3.03 29.80
C ASN A 435 -17.76 -4.52 30.06
N ILE A 436 -16.89 -5.24 30.77
CA ILE A 436 -17.05 -6.66 31.07
C ILE A 436 -17.99 -6.91 32.26
N GLY A 437 -18.10 -5.94 33.19
CA GLY A 437 -19.06 -6.04 34.30
C GLY A 437 -20.50 -6.21 33.81
N GLU A 438 -20.93 -5.36 32.88
CA GLU A 438 -22.26 -5.43 32.27
C GLU A 438 -22.48 -6.75 31.53
N LEU A 439 -21.50 -7.19 30.75
CA LEU A 439 -21.53 -8.46 30.03
C LEU A 439 -21.69 -9.68 30.94
N VAL A 440 -20.95 -9.73 32.06
CA VAL A 440 -21.08 -10.83 33.03
C VAL A 440 -22.49 -10.86 33.63
N PHE A 441 -23.11 -9.71 33.89
CA PHE A 441 -24.51 -9.66 34.29
C PHE A 441 -25.50 -10.00 33.16
N GLU A 442 -25.21 -9.69 31.90
CA GLU A 442 -26.01 -10.18 30.76
C GLU A 442 -26.02 -11.72 30.72
N TYR A 443 -24.87 -12.35 30.90
CA TYR A 443 -24.72 -13.81 30.98
C TYR A 443 -25.54 -14.42 32.14
N VAL A 444 -25.43 -13.86 33.35
CA VAL A 444 -26.20 -14.35 34.51
C VAL A 444 -27.70 -14.15 34.30
N ARG A 445 -28.13 -12.98 33.78
CA ARG A 445 -29.55 -12.69 33.47
C ARG A 445 -30.12 -13.59 32.37
N ALA A 446 -29.31 -14.02 31.42
CA ALA A 446 -29.72 -15.00 30.41
C ALA A 446 -29.94 -16.40 31.03
N GLY A 447 -29.37 -16.68 32.21
CA GLY A 447 -29.45 -17.97 32.90
C GLY A 447 -28.19 -18.83 32.79
N VAL A 448 -27.02 -18.24 32.49
CA VAL A 448 -25.74 -18.97 32.54
C VAL A 448 -25.41 -19.30 33.99
N ARG A 449 -25.30 -20.59 34.29
CA ARG A 449 -24.99 -21.08 35.64
C ARG A 449 -23.53 -20.87 36.00
N PHE A 450 -23.27 -20.52 37.26
CA PHE A 450 -21.95 -20.58 37.85
C PHE A 450 -21.52 -22.03 38.13
N THR A 451 -20.22 -22.27 38.11
CA THR A 451 -19.56 -23.54 38.47
C THR A 451 -18.55 -23.30 39.61
N PRO A 452 -18.08 -24.34 40.33
CA PRO A 452 -17.04 -24.19 41.35
C PRO A 452 -15.77 -23.46 40.87
N LYS A 453 -15.36 -23.65 39.60
CA LYS A 453 -14.22 -22.93 38.99
C LYS A 453 -14.39 -21.41 38.99
N HIS A 454 -15.63 -20.91 38.85
CA HIS A 454 -15.91 -19.48 38.77
C HIS A 454 -15.62 -18.74 40.09
N VAL A 455 -15.74 -19.43 41.23
CA VAL A 455 -15.37 -18.90 42.56
C VAL A 455 -13.88 -18.52 42.59
N GLN A 456 -13.02 -19.42 42.09
CA GLN A 456 -11.57 -19.23 42.04
C GLN A 456 -11.20 -18.08 41.08
N ARG A 457 -11.87 -17.99 39.93
CA ARG A 457 -11.66 -16.91 38.94
C ARG A 457 -12.09 -15.54 39.47
N LEU A 458 -13.25 -15.43 40.12
CA LEU A 458 -13.71 -14.18 40.78
C LEU A 458 -12.72 -13.70 41.85
N ALA A 459 -12.22 -14.63 42.67
CA ALA A 459 -11.19 -14.36 43.64
C ALA A 459 -9.88 -13.86 43.00
N PHE A 460 -9.40 -14.52 41.94
CA PHE A 460 -8.20 -14.09 41.24
C PHE A 460 -8.33 -12.65 40.72
N CYS A 461 -9.43 -12.34 40.02
CA CYS A 461 -9.70 -11.02 39.46
C CYS A 461 -9.75 -9.93 40.52
N ARG A 462 -10.38 -10.24 41.66
CA ARG A 462 -10.46 -9.32 42.78
C ARG A 462 -9.09 -9.07 43.38
N SER A 463 -8.20 -10.06 43.43
CA SER A 463 -6.81 -9.88 43.89
C SER A 463 -6.00 -8.95 42.95
N GLN A 464 -6.14 -9.09 41.63
CA GLN A 464 -5.55 -8.15 40.66
C GLN A 464 -6.15 -6.74 40.78
N SER A 465 -7.48 -6.61 40.98
CA SER A 465 -8.15 -5.30 41.08
C SER A 465 -7.71 -4.45 42.27
N CYS A 466 -7.23 -5.08 43.35
CA CYS A 466 -6.62 -4.38 44.47
C CYS A 466 -5.34 -3.65 44.03
N VAL A 467 -4.48 -4.29 43.23
CA VAL A 467 -3.21 -3.69 42.76
C VAL A 467 -3.44 -2.46 41.88
N THR A 468 -4.52 -2.44 41.09
CA THR A 468 -4.80 -1.37 40.11
C THR A 468 -5.70 -0.24 40.62
N GLY A 469 -6.16 -0.30 41.88
CA GLY A 469 -6.96 0.78 42.50
C GLY A 469 -8.40 0.91 41.99
N GLY A 470 -8.92 -0.11 41.31
CA GLY A 470 -10.28 -0.09 40.74
C GLY A 470 -11.38 -0.38 41.75
N GLU A 471 -11.99 0.66 42.34
CA GLU A 471 -13.19 0.51 43.17
C GLU A 471 -14.39 -0.21 42.51
N PRO A 472 -14.77 0.01 41.22
CA PRO A 472 -15.98 -0.60 40.66
C PRO A 472 -15.93 -2.14 40.60
N VAL A 473 -14.75 -2.74 40.40
CA VAL A 473 -14.59 -4.20 40.37
C VAL A 473 -14.95 -4.84 41.72
N SER A 474 -14.80 -4.09 42.83
CA SER A 474 -15.17 -4.58 44.16
C SER A 474 -16.66 -4.87 44.28
N VAL A 475 -17.50 -3.97 43.76
CA VAL A 475 -18.96 -4.02 43.86
C VAL A 475 -19.49 -5.15 42.98
N VAL A 476 -19.01 -5.23 41.73
CA VAL A 476 -19.40 -6.29 40.79
C VAL A 476 -19.03 -7.68 41.33
N VAL A 477 -17.82 -7.87 41.88
CA VAL A 477 -17.46 -9.16 42.49
C VAL A 477 -18.31 -9.46 43.72
N SER A 478 -18.67 -8.47 44.54
CA SER A 478 -19.59 -8.69 45.67
C SER A 478 -20.95 -9.23 45.21
N GLU A 479 -21.57 -8.56 44.26
CA GLU A 479 -22.89 -8.93 43.72
C GLU A 479 -22.87 -10.32 43.05
N LEU A 480 -21.79 -10.68 42.35
CA LEU A 480 -21.64 -12.00 41.73
C LEU A 480 -21.45 -13.13 42.76
N LEU A 481 -20.85 -12.86 43.92
CA LEU A 481 -20.76 -13.85 45.01
C LEU A 481 -22.09 -14.05 45.72
N GLU A 482 -22.89 -12.99 45.86
CA GLU A 482 -24.27 -13.08 46.35
C GLU A 482 -25.12 -13.92 45.39
N LEU A 483 -25.03 -13.68 44.07
CA LEU A 483 -25.74 -14.46 43.04
C LEU A 483 -25.28 -15.93 42.97
N ILE A 484 -24.00 -16.23 43.19
CA ILE A 484 -23.51 -17.61 43.34
C ILE A 484 -24.18 -18.29 44.54
N ARG A 485 -24.23 -17.60 45.68
CA ARG A 485 -24.80 -18.13 46.93
C ARG A 485 -26.30 -18.39 46.80
N GLU A 486 -27.03 -17.50 46.13
CA GLU A 486 -28.44 -17.70 45.76
C GLU A 486 -28.62 -18.90 44.81
N GLN A 487 -27.76 -19.05 43.78
CA GLN A 487 -27.83 -20.18 42.85
C GLN A 487 -27.59 -21.53 43.55
N VAL A 488 -26.58 -21.62 44.42
CA VAL A 488 -26.28 -22.86 45.16
C VAL A 488 -27.42 -23.18 46.12
N ALA A 489 -27.91 -22.20 46.89
CA ALA A 489 -29.07 -22.38 47.77
C ALA A 489 -30.30 -22.92 47.02
N ALA A 490 -30.67 -22.27 45.91
CA ALA A 490 -31.80 -22.71 45.09
C ALA A 490 -31.58 -24.11 44.50
N SER A 491 -30.37 -24.44 44.08
CA SER A 491 -30.05 -25.77 43.52
C SER A 491 -30.14 -26.89 44.58
N VAL A 492 -29.82 -26.59 45.84
CA VAL A 492 -30.02 -27.49 46.99
C VAL A 492 -31.50 -27.64 47.31
N ASP A 493 -32.24 -26.54 47.44
CA ASP A 493 -33.67 -26.55 47.78
C ASP A 493 -34.51 -27.24 46.69
N GLU A 494 -34.09 -27.16 45.42
CA GLU A 494 -34.69 -27.87 44.29
C GLU A 494 -34.26 -29.35 44.17
N GLY A 495 -33.32 -29.82 45.00
CA GLY A 495 -32.77 -31.18 44.94
C GLY A 495 -31.97 -31.48 43.66
N LYS A 496 -31.38 -30.45 43.03
CA LYS A 496 -30.64 -30.54 41.76
C LYS A 496 -29.12 -30.66 41.94
N MET A 497 -28.62 -30.50 43.17
CA MET A 497 -27.21 -30.58 43.51
C MET A 497 -27.00 -31.74 44.49
N ASP A 498 -26.06 -32.64 44.19
CA ASP A 498 -25.71 -33.77 45.04
C ASP A 498 -24.56 -33.46 46.01
N GLY A 499 -24.23 -34.42 46.88
CA GLY A 499 -23.17 -34.28 47.89
C GLY A 499 -21.77 -34.10 47.27
N ASP A 500 -21.51 -34.70 46.10
CA ASP A 500 -20.23 -34.57 45.40
C ASP A 500 -20.10 -33.20 44.74
N GLU A 501 -21.15 -32.66 44.14
CA GLU A 501 -21.15 -31.29 43.61
C GLU A 501 -21.02 -30.25 44.75
N LEU A 502 -21.77 -30.41 45.85
CA LEU A 502 -21.61 -29.58 47.05
C LEU A 502 -20.18 -29.60 47.60
N ARG A 503 -19.55 -30.78 47.61
CA ARG A 503 -18.15 -30.92 48.00
C ARG A 503 -17.21 -30.16 47.06
N LEU A 504 -17.41 -30.22 45.74
CA LEU A 504 -16.60 -29.44 44.78
C LEU A 504 -16.74 -27.92 44.99
N TRP A 505 -17.95 -27.44 45.29
CA TRP A 505 -18.19 -26.04 45.66
C TRP A 505 -17.43 -25.66 46.94
N TRP A 506 -17.48 -26.51 47.97
CA TRP A 506 -16.77 -26.29 49.24
C TRP A 506 -15.24 -26.29 49.05
N GLU A 507 -14.69 -27.26 48.30
CA GLU A 507 -13.26 -27.36 48.00
C GLU A 507 -12.76 -26.12 47.23
N ALA A 508 -13.54 -25.62 46.27
CA ALA A 508 -13.22 -24.39 45.52
C ALA A 508 -13.21 -23.14 46.41
N CYS A 509 -14.17 -23.00 47.34
CA CYS A 509 -14.18 -21.91 48.32
C CYS A 509 -12.96 -22.00 49.25
N ARG A 510 -12.61 -23.20 49.73
CA ARG A 510 -11.48 -23.40 50.65
C ARG A 510 -10.11 -23.18 50.01
N ALA A 511 -9.92 -23.64 48.78
CA ALA A 511 -8.70 -23.38 48.00
C ALA A 511 -8.50 -21.86 47.81
N THR A 512 -9.60 -21.15 47.54
CA THR A 512 -9.65 -19.70 47.44
C THR A 512 -9.28 -19.00 48.75
N SER A 513 -9.84 -19.39 49.90
CA SER A 513 -9.49 -18.80 51.20
C SER A 513 -8.01 -19.01 51.57
N LYS A 514 -7.36 -20.12 51.15
CA LYS A 514 -5.90 -20.31 51.32
C LYS A 514 -5.09 -19.26 50.54
N LEU A 515 -5.40 -19.06 49.26
CA LEU A 515 -4.76 -18.04 48.42
C LEU A 515 -4.87 -16.66 49.07
N TRP A 516 -6.07 -16.27 49.51
CA TRP A 516 -6.31 -14.96 50.09
C TRP A 516 -5.72 -14.74 51.49
N ASN A 517 -5.61 -15.78 52.32
CA ASN A 517 -4.95 -15.64 53.62
C ASN A 517 -3.45 -15.28 53.45
N SER A 518 -2.81 -15.66 52.33
CA SER A 518 -1.47 -15.17 51.99
C SER A 518 -1.46 -13.68 51.63
N VAL A 519 -2.47 -13.19 50.90
CA VAL A 519 -2.63 -11.78 50.52
C VAL A 519 -2.99 -10.90 51.74
N ARG A 520 -3.78 -11.44 52.67
CA ARG A 520 -4.24 -10.76 53.90
C ARG A 520 -3.09 -10.34 54.83
N ALA A 521 -1.91 -10.96 54.72
CA ALA A 521 -0.70 -10.58 55.43
C ALA A 521 -0.12 -9.23 54.95
N GLN A 522 -0.41 -8.81 53.71
CA GLN A 522 -0.04 -7.49 53.20
C GLN A 522 -1.04 -6.46 53.75
N LYS A 523 -0.58 -5.55 54.63
CA LYS A 523 -1.41 -4.55 55.33
C LYS A 523 -2.08 -3.55 54.37
N TRP A 524 -3.25 -3.90 53.88
CA TRP A 524 -4.15 -3.00 53.16
C TRP A 524 -5.00 -2.17 54.14
N GLN A 525 -4.52 -0.98 54.49
CA GLN A 525 -5.27 -0.01 55.31
C GLN A 525 -6.19 0.84 54.41
N GLY A 526 -7.50 0.81 54.66
CA GLY A 526 -8.43 1.85 54.19
C GLY A 526 -9.68 1.40 53.44
N ASN A 527 -9.74 0.20 52.85
CA ASN A 527 -10.91 -0.24 52.08
C ASN A 527 -11.81 -1.21 52.88
N PRO A 528 -13.06 -0.86 53.22
CA PRO A 528 -13.98 -1.74 53.97
C PRO A 528 -14.43 -2.98 53.21
N ARG A 529 -14.30 -3.01 51.87
CA ARG A 529 -14.51 -4.17 50.98
C ARG A 529 -13.18 -4.74 50.45
N GLY A 530 -12.08 -4.57 51.19
CA GLY A 530 -10.75 -5.10 50.84
C GLY A 530 -10.63 -6.64 50.90
N PRO A 531 -9.42 -7.20 50.74
CA PRO A 531 -9.17 -8.65 50.72
C PRO A 531 -9.85 -9.45 51.85
N ALA A 532 -9.88 -8.89 53.07
CA ALA A 532 -10.50 -9.53 54.23
C ALA A 532 -12.04 -9.68 54.13
N TRP A 533 -12.71 -8.84 53.34
CA TRP A 533 -14.15 -8.99 53.05
C TRP A 533 -14.40 -10.16 52.10
N VAL A 534 -13.56 -10.32 51.07
CA VAL A 534 -13.66 -11.44 50.11
C VAL A 534 -13.45 -12.77 50.83
N VAL A 535 -12.44 -12.88 51.69
CA VAL A 535 -12.22 -14.06 52.55
C VAL A 535 -13.47 -14.34 53.39
N ARG A 536 -14.06 -13.32 54.00
CA ARG A 536 -15.27 -13.47 54.80
C ARG A 536 -16.45 -14.02 53.99
N GLU A 537 -16.72 -13.51 52.79
CA GLU A 537 -17.83 -14.04 51.99
C GLU A 537 -17.56 -15.45 51.44
N MET A 538 -16.29 -15.79 51.13
CA MET A 538 -15.91 -17.16 50.78
C MET A 538 -16.07 -18.13 51.95
N ASP A 539 -15.67 -17.71 53.16
CA ASP A 539 -15.85 -18.48 54.39
C ASP A 539 -17.33 -18.61 54.76
N LEU A 540 -18.17 -17.59 54.50
CA LEU A 540 -19.62 -17.64 54.67
C LEU A 540 -20.30 -18.57 53.66
N LEU A 541 -19.90 -18.53 52.38
CA LEU A 541 -20.38 -19.45 51.36
C LEU A 541 -19.99 -20.90 51.69
N ALA A 542 -18.74 -21.12 52.11
CA ALA A 542 -18.28 -22.44 52.56
C ALA A 542 -19.04 -22.95 53.80
N ALA A 543 -19.36 -22.07 54.75
CA ALA A 543 -20.15 -22.42 55.94
C ALA A 543 -21.61 -22.76 55.59
N ASP A 544 -22.22 -22.02 54.65
CA ASP A 544 -23.56 -22.34 54.14
C ASP A 544 -23.58 -23.68 53.38
N ILE A 545 -22.55 -23.97 52.56
CA ILE A 545 -22.42 -25.27 51.88
C ILE A 545 -22.32 -26.44 52.87
N VAL A 546 -21.55 -26.30 53.97
CA VAL A 546 -21.52 -27.32 55.04
C VAL A 546 -22.90 -27.48 55.70
N LYS A 547 -23.62 -26.37 55.91
CA LYS A 547 -24.97 -26.39 56.48
C LYS A 547 -26.00 -27.06 55.55
N TRP A 548 -25.84 -26.92 54.23
CA TRP A 548 -26.68 -27.55 53.21
C TRP A 548 -26.36 -29.05 53.03
N GLY A 549 -25.08 -29.42 52.97
CA GLY A 549 -24.64 -30.80 52.75
C GLY A 549 -24.68 -31.73 53.97
N GLY A 550 -25.00 -31.21 55.16
CA GLY A 550 -25.16 -32.01 56.37
C GLY A 550 -23.91 -32.81 56.76
N ASP A 551 -24.12 -34.01 57.31
CA ASP A 551 -23.06 -34.83 57.89
C ASP A 551 -21.99 -35.29 56.89
N GLU A 552 -22.32 -35.45 55.60
CA GLU A 552 -21.38 -35.93 54.57
C GLU A 552 -20.29 -34.90 54.27
N VAL A 553 -20.69 -33.65 54.01
CA VAL A 553 -19.72 -32.55 53.81
C VAL A 553 -19.02 -32.22 55.14
N ALA A 554 -19.73 -32.26 56.26
CA ALA A 554 -19.13 -32.04 57.58
C ALA A 554 -18.03 -33.05 57.94
N ALA A 555 -18.17 -34.33 57.55
CA ALA A 555 -17.14 -35.35 57.75
C ALA A 555 -15.83 -34.99 57.02
N SER A 556 -15.90 -34.60 55.74
CA SER A 556 -14.73 -34.14 54.97
C SER A 556 -14.10 -32.85 55.55
N HIS A 557 -14.91 -31.96 56.10
CA HIS A 557 -14.44 -30.74 56.78
C HIS A 557 -13.63 -31.08 58.05
N VAL A 558 -14.06 -32.09 58.81
CA VAL A 558 -13.36 -32.54 60.03
C VAL A 558 -12.00 -33.15 59.71
N ASP A 559 -11.93 -34.10 58.78
CA ASP A 559 -10.66 -34.79 58.48
C ASP A 559 -9.63 -33.86 57.84
N SER A 560 -10.05 -32.98 56.93
CA SER A 560 -9.16 -32.02 56.28
C SER A 560 -8.68 -30.87 57.19
N ASN A 561 -9.26 -30.70 58.38
CA ASN A 561 -8.73 -29.84 59.44
C ASN A 561 -7.79 -30.61 60.39
N LYS A 562 -7.95 -31.94 60.54
CA LYS A 562 -6.95 -32.79 61.23
C LYS A 562 -5.63 -32.89 60.47
N GLU A 563 -5.64 -32.76 59.14
CA GLU A 563 -4.42 -32.69 58.31
C GLU A 563 -3.73 -31.31 58.34
N ALA A 564 -4.43 -30.27 58.79
CA ALA A 564 -3.92 -28.89 58.82
C ALA A 564 -3.42 -28.44 60.21
N ILE A 565 -3.61 -29.28 61.24
CA ILE A 565 -3.17 -29.11 62.63
C ILE A 565 -1.99 -30.06 62.88
#